data_AF-D5ABD5-F1
#
_entry.id   AF-D5ABD5-F1
#
_cell.length_a   1.000
_cell.length_b   1.000
_cell.length_c   1.000
_cell.angle_alpha   90.00
_cell.angle_beta   90.00
_cell.angle_gamma   90.00
#
_symmetry.space_group_name_H-M   'P 1'
#
loop_
_entity.id
_entity.type
_entity.pdbx_description
1 polymer ?
#
loop_
_entity_poly.entity_id
_entity_poly.type
_entity_poly.pdbx_seq_one_letter_code
_entity_poly.pdbx_strand_id
1 'polypeptide(L)'
;MKLKEEYQVEPWTFEQHLGEAVFIPAGCPHQVRNLKSCIKVALNFVSPENLQERNRLEEELRLLPKNHRAREDKLEARKMTLYAVSSAVNEIEKLTLDPNFRAANLGAENPNLTALVSENLEKMNRRKRQKCY
;
A
#
# COMPACT_ATOMS: atom_id res chain seq x y z
N MET A 1 -5.82 -3.74 -32.60
CA MET A 1 -6.37 -3.14 -31.37
C MET A 1 -5.77 -1.74 -31.23
N LYS A 2 -6.60 -0.69 -31.36
CA LYS A 2 -6.13 0.70 -31.49
C LYS A 2 -5.16 1.16 -30.38
N LEU A 3 -5.44 0.83 -29.12
CA LEU A 3 -4.58 1.21 -27.98
C LEU A 3 -3.17 0.56 -28.01
N LYS A 4 -3.08 -0.70 -28.43
CA LYS A 4 -1.79 -1.40 -28.55
C LYS A 4 -0.96 -0.82 -29.69
N GLU A 5 -1.61 -0.53 -30.82
CA GLU A 5 -0.97 0.02 -32.02
C GLU A 5 -0.51 1.48 -31.82
N GLU A 6 -1.33 2.33 -31.20
CA GLU A 6 -1.04 3.76 -31.04
C GLU A 6 -0.23 4.09 -29.78
N TYR A 7 -0.41 3.33 -28.69
CA TYR A 7 0.13 3.68 -27.37
C TYR A 7 0.89 2.55 -26.67
N GLN A 8 1.04 1.38 -27.32
CA GLN A 8 1.68 0.19 -26.73
C GLN A 8 1.02 -0.26 -25.41
N VAL A 9 -0.27 0.05 -25.26
CA VAL A 9 -1.05 -0.39 -24.09
C VAL A 9 -1.65 -1.75 -24.39
N GLU A 10 -1.17 -2.76 -23.67
CA GLU A 10 -1.70 -4.14 -23.74
C GLU A 10 -2.71 -4.38 -22.61
N PRO A 11 -3.99 -4.69 -22.92
CA PRO A 11 -4.98 -5.00 -21.90
C PRO A 11 -4.85 -6.45 -21.44
N TRP A 12 -5.25 -6.69 -20.20
CA TRP A 12 -5.47 -8.03 -19.67
C TRP A 12 -6.96 -8.22 -19.42
N THR A 13 -7.50 -9.35 -19.86
CA THR A 13 -8.92 -9.69 -19.67
C THR A 13 -9.04 -11.04 -19.00
N PHE A 14 -9.93 -11.13 -18.01
CA PHE A 14 -10.28 -12.36 -17.33
C PHE A 14 -11.77 -12.31 -16.96
N GLU A 15 -12.36 -13.48 -16.75
CA GLU A 15 -13.75 -13.61 -16.30
C GLU A 15 -13.78 -13.85 -14.79
N GLN A 16 -14.66 -13.15 -14.09
CA GLN A 16 -14.95 -13.39 -12.68
C GLN A 16 -16.22 -14.25 -12.57
N HIS A 17 -16.11 -15.38 -11.88
CA HIS A 17 -17.19 -16.33 -11.61
C HIS A 17 -17.78 -16.14 -10.21
N LEU A 18 -18.91 -16.81 -9.95
CA LEU A 18 -19.57 -16.79 -8.66
C LEU A 18 -18.64 -17.33 -7.57
N GLY A 19 -18.49 -16.59 -6.47
CA GLY A 19 -17.62 -16.95 -5.35
C GLY A 19 -16.17 -16.48 -5.46
N GLU A 20 -15.76 -15.92 -6.61
CA GLU A 20 -14.42 -15.39 -6.79
C GLU A 20 -14.28 -13.97 -6.25
N ALA A 21 -13.17 -13.72 -5.56
CA ALA A 21 -12.72 -12.39 -5.17
C ALA A 21 -11.64 -11.91 -6.13
N VAL A 22 -11.73 -10.65 -6.55
CA VAL A 22 -10.77 -10.01 -7.46
C VAL A 22 -10.09 -8.88 -6.72
N PHE A 23 -8.76 -8.93 -6.64
CA PHE A 23 -7.96 -7.87 -6.07
C PHE A 23 -7.42 -6.97 -7.17
N ILE A 24 -7.77 -5.69 -7.12
CA ILE A 24 -7.27 -4.69 -8.06
C ILE A 24 -6.29 -3.78 -7.30
N PRO A 25 -5.00 -3.77 -7.66
CA PRO A 25 -4.01 -2.91 -7.00
C PRO A 25 -4.31 -1.41 -7.18
N ALA A 26 -3.82 -0.60 -6.25
CA ALA A 26 -3.87 0.86 -6.36
C ALA A 26 -3.23 1.32 -7.68
N GLY A 27 -3.88 2.25 -8.38
CA GLY A 27 -3.38 2.80 -9.63
C GLY A 27 -3.66 1.96 -10.88
N CYS A 28 -4.23 0.76 -10.76
CA CYS A 28 -4.53 -0.10 -11.90
C CYS A 28 -5.83 0.36 -12.61
N PRO A 29 -5.75 0.91 -13.84
CA PRO A 29 -6.94 1.26 -14.61
C PRO A 29 -7.64 -0.03 -15.03
N HIS A 30 -8.94 -0.13 -14.75
CA HIS A 30 -9.72 -1.32 -15.07
C HIS A 30 -11.12 -0.95 -15.54
N GLN A 31 -11.70 -1.82 -16.35
CA GLN A 31 -13.07 -1.71 -16.84
C GLN A 31 -13.79 -3.03 -16.58
N VAL A 32 -15.05 -2.94 -16.17
CA VAL A 32 -15.89 -4.10 -15.86
C VAL A 32 -17.06 -4.15 -16.84
N ARG A 33 -17.30 -5.32 -17.42
CA ARG A 33 -18.50 -5.63 -18.21
C ARG A 33 -19.23 -6.81 -17.59
N ASN A 34 -20.53 -6.68 -17.34
CA ASN A 34 -21.36 -7.77 -16.86
C ASN A 34 -21.84 -8.61 -18.06
N LEU A 35 -21.43 -9.87 -18.13
CA LEU A 35 -21.83 -10.80 -19.21
C LEU A 35 -23.22 -11.42 -18.97
N LYS A 36 -23.65 -11.45 -17.71
CA LYS A 36 -24.95 -11.93 -17.24
C LYS A 36 -25.42 -11.01 -16.11
N SER A 37 -26.70 -11.09 -15.74
CA SER A 37 -27.21 -10.41 -14.54
C SER A 37 -26.43 -10.88 -13.30
N CYS A 38 -25.83 -9.95 -12.57
CA CYS A 38 -25.00 -10.24 -11.40
C CYS A 38 -25.10 -9.14 -10.34
N ILE A 39 -24.89 -9.51 -9.08
CA ILE A 39 -24.69 -8.58 -7.96
C ILE A 39 -23.23 -8.69 -7.53
N LYS A 40 -22.59 -7.55 -7.27
CA LYS A 40 -21.19 -7.47 -6.83
C LYS A 40 -21.09 -6.58 -5.60
N VAL A 41 -20.25 -6.97 -4.65
CA VAL A 41 -19.85 -6.14 -3.51
C VAL A 41 -18.41 -5.73 -3.72
N ALA A 42 -18.11 -4.44 -3.59
CA ALA A 42 -16.78 -3.90 -3.72
C ALA A 42 -16.44 -3.07 -2.49
N LEU A 43 -15.21 -3.20 -2.01
CA LEU A 43 -14.66 -2.42 -0.92
C LEU A 43 -13.27 -1.95 -1.30
N ASN A 44 -12.98 -0.69 -0.98
CA ASN A 44 -11.65 -0.13 -1.13
C ASN A 44 -10.94 -0.20 0.23
N PHE A 45 -9.67 -0.56 0.23
CA PHE A 45 -8.84 -0.59 1.44
C PHE A 45 -7.46 0.01 1.16
N VAL A 46 -6.74 0.35 2.23
CA VAL A 46 -5.36 0.82 2.16
C VAL A 46 -4.47 -0.28 2.74
N SER A 47 -3.54 -0.78 1.93
CA SER A 47 -2.46 -1.65 2.39
C SER A 47 -1.19 -0.82 2.66
N PRO A 48 -0.39 -1.14 3.70
CA PRO A 48 0.84 -0.42 3.97
C PRO A 48 1.83 -0.50 2.79
N GLU A 49 1.85 -1.61 2.05
CA GLU A 49 2.73 -1.86 0.90
C GLU A 49 2.48 -0.89 -0.26
N ASN A 50 1.24 -0.39 -0.41
CA ASN A 50 0.84 0.46 -1.52
C ASN A 50 0.74 1.95 -1.14
N LEU A 51 1.11 2.34 0.08
CA LEU A 51 0.99 3.72 0.55
C LEU A 51 1.74 4.72 -0.33
N GLN A 52 2.92 4.35 -0.83
CA GLN A 52 3.71 5.23 -1.70
C GLN A 52 2.97 5.52 -3.02
N GLU A 53 2.48 4.49 -3.70
CA GLU A 53 1.75 4.65 -4.96
C GLU A 53 0.42 5.38 -4.73
N ARG A 54 -0.27 5.08 -3.62
CA ARG A 54 -1.46 5.80 -3.20
C ARG A 54 -1.20 7.29 -3.04
N ASN A 55 -0.13 7.67 -2.35
CA ASN A 55 0.21 9.07 -2.11
C ASN A 55 0.52 9.82 -3.41
N ARG A 56 1.24 9.17 -4.33
CA ARG A 56 1.49 9.72 -5.67
C ARG A 56 0.18 9.99 -6.41
N LEU A 57 -0.72 9.00 -6.48
CA LEU A 57 -2.02 9.14 -7.14
C LEU A 57 -2.87 10.22 -6.48
N GLU A 58 -2.85 10.32 -5.16
CA GLU A 58 -3.55 11.38 -4.42
C GLU A 58 -3.06 12.78 -4.85
N GLU A 59 -1.75 12.95 -5.07
CA GLU A 59 -1.17 14.20 -5.55
C GLU A 59 -1.57 14.52 -6.99
N GLU A 60 -1.57 13.52 -7.87
CA GLU A 60 -2.06 13.67 -9.25
C GLU A 60 -3.56 14.05 -9.26
N LEU A 61 -4.39 13.42 -8.43
CA LEU A 61 -5.83 13.70 -8.33
C LEU A 61 -6.13 15.08 -7.74
N ARG A 62 -5.24 15.65 -6.91
CA ARG A 62 -5.38 17.02 -6.40
C ARG A 62 -5.24 18.10 -7.47
N LEU A 63 -4.62 17.78 -8.60
CA LEU A 63 -4.53 18.68 -9.76
C LEU A 63 -5.88 18.83 -10.48
N LEU A 64 -6.84 17.94 -10.22
CA LEU A 64 -8.17 18.02 -10.82
C LEU A 64 -8.98 19.22 -10.27
N PRO A 65 -9.98 19.71 -11.01
CA PRO A 65 -10.87 20.78 -10.56
C PRO A 65 -11.50 20.48 -9.19
N LYS A 66 -11.78 21.51 -8.39
CA LYS A 66 -12.29 21.35 -7.00
C LYS A 66 -13.54 20.48 -6.89
N ASN A 67 -14.41 20.50 -7.91
CA ASN A 67 -15.66 19.76 -7.93
C ASN A 67 -15.56 18.42 -8.68
N HIS A 68 -14.36 17.99 -9.05
CA HIS A 68 -14.17 16.73 -9.75
C HIS A 68 -14.30 15.56 -8.78
N ARG A 69 -15.20 14.61 -9.06
CA ARG A 69 -15.52 13.46 -8.17
C ARG A 69 -14.29 12.65 -7.72
N ALA A 70 -13.26 12.56 -8.57
CA ALA A 70 -12.06 11.79 -8.29
C ALA A 70 -11.07 12.51 -7.37
N ARG A 71 -11.28 13.80 -7.11
CA ARG A 71 -10.43 14.61 -6.21
C ARG A 71 -10.70 14.32 -4.73
N GLU A 72 -11.86 13.76 -4.42
CA GLU A 72 -12.27 13.47 -3.04
C GLU A 72 -11.36 12.41 -2.42
N ASP A 73 -10.77 12.73 -1.26
CA ASP A 73 -10.00 11.76 -0.48
C ASP A 73 -10.93 10.87 0.35
N LYS A 74 -11.40 9.78 -0.26
CA LYS A 74 -12.37 8.86 0.37
C LYS A 74 -11.81 7.96 1.46
N LEU A 75 -10.50 7.69 1.43
CA LEU A 75 -9.86 6.73 2.35
C LEU A 75 -9.00 7.41 3.42
N GLU A 76 -8.70 8.69 3.27
CA GLU A 76 -7.89 9.48 4.22
C GLU A 76 -6.57 8.78 4.63
N ALA A 77 -5.85 8.14 3.70
CA ALA A 77 -4.70 7.29 4.08
C ALA A 77 -3.61 8.04 4.86
N ARG A 78 -3.41 9.35 4.62
CA ARG A 78 -2.47 10.17 5.40
C ARG A 78 -2.86 10.22 6.89
N LYS A 79 -4.16 10.31 7.18
CA LYS A 79 -4.71 10.28 8.54
C LYS A 79 -4.53 8.90 9.16
N MET A 80 -4.81 7.83 8.42
CA MET A 80 -4.54 6.47 8.88
C MET A 80 -3.06 6.27 9.24
N THR A 81 -2.14 6.74 8.38
CA THR A 81 -0.70 6.69 8.64
C THR A 81 -0.32 7.46 9.90
N LEU A 82 -0.87 8.67 10.10
CA LEU A 82 -0.62 9.46 11.30
C LEU A 82 -1.05 8.71 12.57
N TYR A 83 -2.24 8.11 12.57
CA TYR A 83 -2.72 7.32 13.71
C TYR A 83 -1.90 6.04 13.93
N ALA A 84 -1.47 5.37 12.86
CA ALA A 84 -0.60 4.20 12.96
C ALA A 84 0.75 4.56 13.61
N VAL A 85 1.36 5.67 13.20
CA VAL A 85 2.60 6.18 13.80
C VAL A 85 2.40 6.59 15.25
N SER A 86 1.34 7.35 15.57
CA SER A 86 1.03 7.75 16.95
C SER A 86 0.82 6.54 17.85
N SER A 87 0.10 5.52 17.37
CA SER A 87 -0.09 4.26 18.09
C SER A 87 1.25 3.55 18.36
N ALA A 88 2.10 3.43 17.33
CA ALA A 88 3.41 2.81 17.47
C ALA A 88 4.31 3.55 18.48
N VAL A 89 4.33 4.89 18.45
CA VAL A 89 5.08 5.70 19.42
C VAL A 89 4.58 5.45 20.84
N ASN A 90 3.27 5.49 21.06
CA ASN A 90 2.69 5.24 22.38
C ASN A 90 3.04 3.85 22.92
N GLU A 91 3.05 2.82 22.07
CA GLU A 91 3.44 1.47 22.47
C GLU A 91 4.93 1.39 22.82
N ILE A 92 5.80 2.04 22.04
CA ILE A 92 7.23 2.12 22.34
C ILE A 92 7.47 2.83 23.67
N GLU A 93 6.78 3.95 23.94
CA GLU A 93 6.89 4.68 25.20
C GLU A 93 6.49 3.81 26.39
N LYS A 94 5.35 3.09 26.31
CA LYS A 94 4.92 2.18 27.37
C LYS A 94 5.96 1.10 27.65
N LEU A 95 6.48 0.45 26.61
CA LEU A 95 7.53 -0.56 26.73
C LEU A 95 8.81 0.05 27.33
N THR A 96 9.18 1.25 26.90
CA THR A 96 10.39 1.93 27.40
C THR A 96 10.23 2.38 28.85
N LEU A 97 9.01 2.63 29.33
CA LEU A 97 8.70 3.00 30.71
C LEU A 97 8.47 1.79 31.62
N ASP A 98 8.25 0.59 31.07
CA ASP A 98 8.10 -0.65 31.82
C ASP A 98 9.47 -1.08 32.44
N PRO A 99 9.58 -1.10 33.79
CA PRO A 99 10.80 -1.53 34.48
C PRO A 99 11.22 -2.96 34.12
N ASN A 100 10.27 -3.85 33.83
CA ASN A 100 10.56 -5.25 33.48
C ASN A 100 11.12 -5.36 32.06
N PHE A 101 10.65 -4.53 31.13
CA PHE A 101 11.21 -4.45 29.78
C PHE A 101 12.62 -3.86 29.80
N ARG A 102 12.87 -2.82 30.60
CA ARG A 102 14.22 -2.26 30.80
C ARG A 102 15.16 -3.31 31.41
N ALA A 103 14.75 -4.01 32.46
CA ALA A 103 15.57 -5.03 33.09
C ALA A 103 15.90 -6.21 32.16
N ALA A 104 14.98 -6.61 31.27
CA ALA A 104 15.19 -7.65 30.28
C ALA A 104 16.10 -7.22 29.11
N ASN A 105 16.16 -5.92 28.78
CA ASN A 105 16.92 -5.40 27.63
C ASN A 105 18.21 -4.64 27.97
N LEU A 106 18.46 -4.28 29.24
CA LEU A 106 19.73 -3.67 29.67
C LEU A 106 20.96 -4.61 29.50
N GLY A 107 20.74 -5.88 29.18
CA GLY A 107 21.80 -6.83 28.77
C GLY A 107 21.83 -7.16 27.27
N ALA A 108 21.00 -6.51 26.45
CA ALA A 108 20.76 -6.88 25.04
C ALA A 108 21.17 -5.77 24.04
N GLU A 109 22.11 -4.89 24.39
CA GLU A 109 22.81 -4.10 23.38
C GLU A 109 23.66 -5.05 22.52
N ASN A 110 23.12 -5.48 21.37
CA ASN A 110 23.94 -6.11 20.36
C ASN A 110 24.73 -4.99 19.65
N PRO A 111 26.05 -4.87 19.84
CA PRO A 111 26.85 -3.79 19.27
C PRO A 111 26.83 -3.78 17.73
N ASN A 112 26.35 -4.86 17.10
CA ASN A 112 26.25 -5.01 15.65
C ASN A 112 24.83 -4.80 15.11
N LEU A 113 23.85 -4.39 15.93
CA LEU A 113 22.46 -4.22 15.49
C LEU A 113 22.35 -3.21 14.33
N THR A 114 23.09 -2.11 14.40
CA THR A 114 23.15 -1.09 13.35
C THR A 114 23.69 -1.65 12.03
N ALA A 115 24.72 -2.51 12.10
CA ALA A 115 25.29 -3.17 10.92
C ALA A 115 24.29 -4.17 10.30
N LEU A 116 23.61 -4.95 11.15
CA LEU A 116 22.61 -5.94 10.71
C LEU A 116 21.37 -5.29 10.08
N VAL A 117 20.90 -4.18 10.64
CA VAL A 117 19.79 -3.38 10.09
C VAL A 117 20.19 -2.78 8.74
N SER A 118 21.42 -2.27 8.62
CA SER A 118 21.94 -1.71 7.37
C SER A 118 22.06 -2.77 6.28
N GLU A 119 22.56 -3.97 6.60
CA GLU A 119 22.64 -5.09 5.68
C GLU A 119 21.26 -5.55 5.21
N ASN A 120 20.28 -5.62 6.11
CA ASN A 120 18.90 -5.99 5.78
C ASN A 120 18.22 -4.94 4.89
N LEU A 121 18.47 -3.65 5.14
CA LEU A 121 17.97 -2.56 4.31
C LEU A 121 18.56 -2.62 2.89
N GLU A 122 19.86 -2.92 2.75
CA GLU A 122 20.47 -3.15 1.44
C GLU A 122 19.88 -4.35 0.71
N LYS A 123 19.69 -5.48 1.41
CA LYS A 123 19.07 -6.69 0.84
C LYS A 123 17.65 -6.42 0.36
N MET A 124 16.85 -5.68 1.11
CA MET A 124 15.50 -5.27 0.68
C MET A 124 15.54 -4.36 -0.55
N ASN A 125 16.46 -3.40 -0.59
CA ASN A 125 16.61 -2.51 -1.74
C ASN A 125 17.08 -3.25 -3.01
N ARG A 126 17.89 -4.31 -2.87
CA ARG A 126 18.26 -5.19 -3.99
C ARG A 126 17.06 -6.00 -4.50
N ARG A 127 16.21 -6.51 -3.61
CA ARG A 127 14.99 -7.26 -3.98
C ARG A 127 13.97 -6.40 -4.72
N LYS A 128 13.81 -5.12 -4.33
CA LYS A 128 12.96 -4.15 -5.07
C LYS A 128 13.44 -3.85 -6.50
N ARG A 129 14.71 -4.14 -6.82
CA ARG A 129 15.29 -3.97 -8.17
C ARG A 129 15.18 -5.22 -9.04
N GLN A 130 14.74 -6.35 -8.49
CA GLN A 130 14.48 -7.56 -9.24
C GLN A 130 13.08 -7.44 -9.87
N LYS A 131 13.02 -7.28 -11.20
CA LYS A 131 11.75 -7.26 -11.93
C LYS A 131 11.07 -8.62 -11.76
N CYS A 132 9.89 -8.63 -11.16
CA CYS A 132 8.96 -9.74 -11.31
C CYS A 132 8.39 -9.70 -12.73
N TYR A 133 8.48 -10.83 -13.43
CA TYR A 133 7.86 -11.06 -14.73
C TYR A 133 6.37 -11.36 -14.59
#